data_AF-A0A8T5KXH4-F1
#
_entry.id   AF-A0A8T5KXH4-F1
#
_cell.length_a   1.000
_cell.length_b   1.000
_cell.length_c   1.000
_cell.angle_alpha   90.00
_cell.angle_beta   90.00
_cell.angle_gamma   90.00
#
_symmetry.space_group_name_H-M   'P 1'
#
loop_
_entity.id
_entity.type
_entity.pdbx_description
1 polymer ?
#
loop_
_entity_poly.entity_id
_entity_poly.type
_entity_poly.pdbx_seq_one_letter_code
_entity_poly.pdbx_strand_id
1 'polypeptide(L)'
;MATGEIVLQHWVLTKFAYPFLLMFFIVFAILEKTKVFGEDKKQLNALVSFVIGLIFVSAVFPKLVVSNLILFLSVALVVVFVALLIWSFVIGGDAKIGGKGVKIAAAIVLVIVMIIVILWATGVGWSFFESLFNQSWSNSFWINVFFVVVIAIALALILANAKKKD
;
A
#
# COMPACT_ATOMS: atom_id res chain seq x y z
N MET A 1 0.50 -9.72 38.68
CA MET A 1 1.67 -9.96 37.82
C MET A 1 2.04 -8.63 37.20
N ALA A 2 3.24 -8.10 37.47
CA ALA A 2 3.69 -6.86 36.85
C ALA A 2 3.85 -7.12 35.35
N THR A 3 2.97 -6.55 34.55
CA THR A 3 3.12 -6.51 33.09
C THR A 3 4.31 -5.59 32.81
N GLY A 4 5.49 -6.17 32.66
CA GLY A 4 6.65 -5.44 32.18
C GLY A 4 6.36 -4.98 30.75
N GLU A 5 5.85 -3.76 30.59
CA GLU A 5 5.77 -3.16 29.27
C GLU A 5 7.18 -3.12 28.68
N ILE A 6 7.35 -3.70 27.50
CA ILE A 6 8.60 -3.61 26.76
C ILE A 6 8.88 -2.12 26.55
N VAL A 7 10.11 -1.67 26.82
CA VAL A 7 10.49 -0.25 26.78
C VAL A 7 9.98 0.46 25.53
N LEU A 8 10.02 -0.22 24.36
CA LEU A 8 9.58 0.31 23.06
C LEU A 8 8.06 0.42 22.88
N GLN A 9 7.27 -0.27 23.71
CA GLN A 9 5.81 -0.26 23.69
C GLN A 9 5.20 0.69 24.72
N HIS A 10 6.04 1.29 25.57
CA HIS A 10 5.59 2.21 26.61
C HIS A 10 4.69 3.31 26.03
N TRP A 11 3.61 3.62 26.74
CA TRP A 11 2.57 4.54 26.26
C TRP A 11 3.10 5.93 25.85
N VAL A 12 4.15 6.42 26.52
CA VAL A 12 4.81 7.69 26.16
C VAL A 12 5.47 7.59 24.78
N LEU A 13 6.07 6.46 24.43
CA LEU A 13 6.71 6.31 23.13
C LEU A 13 5.66 6.16 22.02
N THR A 14 4.74 5.22 22.19
CA THR A 14 3.74 4.88 21.15
C THR A 14 2.71 5.98 20.93
N LYS A 15 2.30 6.67 21.99
CA LYS A 15 1.25 7.70 21.91
C LYS A 15 1.78 9.13 21.85
N PHE A 16 3.08 9.37 22.03
CA PHE A 16 3.64 10.71 21.99
C PHE A 16 4.92 10.78 21.16
N ALA A 17 5.98 10.06 21.54
CA ALA A 17 7.29 10.23 20.90
C ALA A 17 7.31 9.79 19.43
N TYR A 18 6.74 8.64 19.07
CA TYR A 18 6.76 8.16 17.69
C TYR A 18 5.94 9.04 16.73
N PRO A 19 4.68 9.42 17.04
CA PRO A 19 3.95 10.37 16.19
C PRO A 19 4.65 11.73 16.08
N PHE A 20 5.24 12.21 17.17
CA PHE A 20 6.01 13.47 17.19
C PHE A 20 7.21 13.40 16.25
N LEU A 21 8.06 12.38 16.42
CA LEU A 21 9.28 12.19 15.62
C LEU A 21 8.94 12.02 14.15
N LEU A 22 7.91 11.23 13.83
CA LEU A 22 7.45 11.02 12.47
C LEU A 22 7.05 12.36 11.82
N MET A 23 6.20 13.14 12.49
CA MET A 23 5.75 14.42 11.97
C MET A 23 6.91 15.43 11.85
N PHE A 24 7.76 15.50 12.87
CA PHE A 24 8.97 16.32 12.88
C PHE A 24 9.86 16.04 11.66
N PHE A 25 10.19 14.77 11.41
CA PHE A 25 11.06 14.39 10.29
C PHE A 25 10.41 14.63 8.93
N ILE A 26 9.11 14.34 8.77
CA ILE A 26 8.40 14.58 7.52
C ILE A 26 8.39 16.07 7.18
N VAL A 27 7.98 16.91 8.13
CA VAL A 27 7.94 18.37 7.90
C VAL A 27 9.33 18.92 7.66
N PHE A 28 10.34 18.48 8.42
CA PHE A 28 11.73 18.88 8.22
C PHE A 28 12.25 18.52 6.83
N ALA A 29 12.02 17.28 6.40
CA ALA A 29 12.41 16.83 5.07
C ALA A 29 11.70 17.61 3.96
N ILE A 30 10.42 17.93 4.14
CA ILE A 30 9.66 18.76 3.18
C ILE A 30 10.25 20.16 3.11
N LEU A 31 10.53 20.82 4.25
CA LEU A 31 11.09 22.18 4.29
C LEU A 31 12.50 22.24 3.69
N GLU A 32 13.35 21.25 3.97
CA GLU A 32 14.69 21.13 3.37
C GLU A 32 14.62 20.92 1.86
N LYS A 33 13.71 20.06 1.39
CA LYS A 33 13.58 19.75 -0.03
C LYS A 33 12.97 20.91 -0.83
N THR A 34 12.02 21.63 -0.23
CA THR A 34 11.32 22.74 -0.89
C THR A 34 12.01 24.09 -0.69
N LYS A 35 12.98 24.18 0.22
CA LYS A 35 13.75 25.41 0.51
C LYS A 35 12.85 26.61 0.82
N VAL A 36 11.75 26.40 1.55
CA VAL A 36 10.73 27.44 1.83
C VAL A 36 11.35 28.71 2.43
N PHE A 37 12.32 28.55 3.33
CA PHE A 37 12.97 29.66 4.02
C PHE A 37 14.31 30.08 3.39
N GLY A 38 14.61 29.56 2.19
CA GLY A 38 15.88 29.78 1.49
C GLY A 38 16.91 28.68 1.74
N GLU A 39 18.03 28.80 1.02
CA GLU A 39 19.15 27.87 1.13
C GLU A 39 19.87 28.05 2.48
N ASP A 40 20.39 26.93 3.02
CA ASP A 40 21.15 26.86 4.28
C ASP A 40 20.41 27.27 5.57
N LYS A 41 19.08 27.35 5.57
CA LYS A 41 18.27 27.62 6.78
C LYS A 41 17.89 26.35 7.56
N LYS A 42 18.82 25.40 7.70
CA LYS A 42 18.60 24.11 8.40
C LYS A 42 18.12 24.25 9.83
N GLN A 43 18.70 25.17 10.60
CA GLN A 43 18.32 25.38 12.00
C GLN A 43 16.89 25.92 12.13
N LEU A 44 16.49 26.82 11.23
CA LEU A 44 15.13 27.35 11.19
C LEU A 44 14.14 26.25 10.78
N ASN A 45 14.47 25.45 9.77
CA ASN A 45 13.66 24.30 9.36
C ASN A 45 13.46 23.33 10.51
N ALA A 46 14.51 23.00 11.26
CA ALA A 46 14.42 22.11 12.42
C ALA A 46 13.53 22.70 13.51
N LEU A 47 13.69 23.99 13.85
CA LEU A 47 12.88 24.65 14.87
C LEU A 47 11.39 24.68 14.48
N VAL A 48 11.09 25.05 13.24
CA VAL A 48 9.71 25.12 12.73
C VAL A 48 9.07 23.73 12.72
N SER A 49 9.77 22.72 12.21
CA SER A 49 9.28 21.33 12.23
C SER A 49 9.08 20.79 13.64
N PHE A 50 9.94 21.18 14.58
CA PHE A 50 9.84 20.78 15.98
C PHE A 50 8.56 21.34 16.62
N VAL A 51 8.30 22.64 16.43
CA VAL A 51 7.08 23.28 16.91
C VAL A 51 5.83 22.66 16.27
N ILE A 52 5.84 22.43 14.96
CA ILE A 52 4.73 21.77 14.25
C ILE A 52 4.50 20.36 14.79
N GLY A 53 5.56 19.59 15.02
CA GLY A 53 5.47 18.25 15.61
C GLY A 53 4.86 18.27 17.02
N LEU A 54 5.23 19.23 17.86
CA LEU A 54 4.66 19.37 19.21
C LEU A 54 3.18 19.75 19.16
N ILE A 55 2.80 20.73 18.33
CA ILE A 55 1.40 21.12 18.11
C ILE A 55 0.60 19.91 17.64
N PHE A 56 1.16 19.14 16.70
CA PHE A 56 0.52 17.95 16.15
C PHE A 56 0.17 16.92 17.23
N VAL A 57 1.09 16.61 18.13
CA VAL A 57 0.87 15.60 19.19
C VAL A 57 0.00 16.14 20.34
N SER A 58 -0.05 17.45 20.53
CA SER A 58 -0.96 18.09 21.49
C SER A 58 -2.43 17.99 21.07
N ALA A 59 -2.71 17.84 19.78
CA ALA A 59 -4.07 17.73 19.26
C ALA A 59 -4.57 16.26 19.30
N VAL A 60 -5.72 16.04 19.94
CA VAL A 60 -6.28 14.70 20.17
C VAL A 60 -6.67 13.99 18.86
N PHE A 61 -7.25 14.73 17.90
CA PHE A 61 -7.76 14.15 16.66
C PHE A 61 -6.67 13.78 15.64
N PRO A 62 -5.66 14.63 15.35
CA PRO A 62 -4.55 14.26 14.44
C PRO A 62 -3.76 13.04 14.91
N LYS A 63 -3.62 12.86 16.24
CA LYS A 63 -2.99 11.68 16.83
C LYS A 63 -3.73 10.38 16.51
N LEU A 64 -5.06 10.38 16.54
CA LEU A 64 -5.87 9.22 16.14
C LEU A 64 -5.73 8.91 14.66
N VAL A 65 -5.73 9.96 13.81
CA VAL A 65 -5.51 9.80 12.37
C VAL A 65 -4.14 9.20 12.08
N VAL A 66 -3.06 9.73 12.68
CA VAL A 66 -1.71 9.20 12.47
C VAL A 66 -1.52 7.80 13.06
N SER A 67 -2.17 7.47 14.19
CA SER A 67 -2.15 6.10 14.70
C SER A 67 -2.73 5.10 13.68
N ASN A 68 -3.81 5.48 12.98
CA ASN A 68 -4.40 4.65 11.93
C ASN A 68 -3.52 4.65 10.66
N LEU A 69 -2.89 5.78 10.33
CA LEU A 69 -1.95 5.86 9.22
C LEU A 69 -0.67 5.04 9.47
N ILE A 70 -0.20 4.88 10.71
CA ILE A 70 0.96 4.03 11.02
C ILE A 70 0.64 2.57 10.66
N LEU A 71 -0.55 2.10 10.99
CA LEU A 71 -1.00 0.74 10.62
C LEU A 71 -1.04 0.60 9.10
N PHE A 72 -1.69 1.56 8.42
CA PHE A 72 -1.78 1.57 6.96
C PHE A 72 -0.41 1.65 6.29
N LEU A 73 0.48 2.54 6.75
CA LEU A 73 1.80 2.77 6.16
C LEU A 73 2.73 1.59 6.40
N SER A 74 2.64 0.93 7.56
CA SER A 74 3.41 -0.28 7.85
C SER A 74 2.99 -1.43 6.94
N VAL A 75 1.67 -1.64 6.77
CA VAL A 75 1.16 -2.65 5.84
C VAL A 75 1.51 -2.30 4.40
N ALA A 76 1.31 -1.05 3.97
CA ALA A 76 1.64 -0.58 2.64
C ALA A 76 3.13 -0.74 2.32
N LEU A 77 4.03 -0.45 3.28
CA LEU A 77 5.47 -0.64 3.11
C LEU A 77 5.80 -2.12 2.91
N VAL A 78 5.24 -3.01 3.73
CA VAL A 78 5.42 -4.46 3.58
C VAL A 78 4.88 -4.94 2.24
N VAL A 79 3.70 -4.46 1.82
CA VAL A 79 3.09 -4.79 0.53
C VAL A 79 3.96 -4.33 -0.63
N VAL A 80 4.41 -3.08 -0.63
CA VAL A 80 5.30 -2.54 -1.66
C VAL A 80 6.61 -3.32 -1.68
N PHE A 81 7.17 -3.63 -0.52
CA PHE A 81 8.40 -4.42 -0.41
C PHE A 81 8.22 -5.82 -1.01
N VAL A 82 7.17 -6.55 -0.64
CA VAL A 82 6.84 -7.87 -1.21
C VAL A 82 6.57 -7.78 -2.72
N ALA A 83 5.84 -6.76 -3.16
CA ALA A 83 5.58 -6.51 -4.57
C ALA A 83 6.87 -6.29 -5.34
N LEU A 84 7.79 -5.47 -4.82
CA LEU A 84 9.10 -5.22 -5.44
C LEU A 84 9.99 -6.48 -5.43
N LEU A 85 9.92 -7.31 -4.38
CA LEU A 85 10.62 -8.59 -4.35
C LEU A 85 10.10 -9.53 -5.44
N ILE A 86 8.78 -9.73 -5.52
CA ILE A 86 8.17 -10.56 -6.57
C ILE A 86 8.49 -9.98 -7.94
N TRP A 87 8.39 -8.66 -8.11
CA TRP A 87 8.74 -7.99 -9.35
C TRP A 87 10.20 -8.22 -9.76
N SER A 88 11.13 -8.18 -8.80
CA SER A 88 12.54 -8.51 -9.03
C SER A 88 12.70 -9.97 -9.46
N PHE A 89 12.05 -10.91 -8.79
CA PHE A 89 12.10 -12.34 -9.18
C PHE A 89 11.44 -12.62 -10.54
N VAL A 90 10.40 -11.89 -10.92
CA VAL A 90 9.64 -12.10 -12.15
C VAL A 90 10.26 -11.38 -13.36
N ILE A 91 10.88 -10.21 -13.15
CA ILE A 91 11.31 -9.32 -14.23
C ILE A 91 12.83 -9.09 -14.24
N GLY A 92 13.48 -9.03 -13.08
CA GLY A 92 14.83 -8.47 -12.93
C GLY A 92 15.94 -9.43 -12.49
N GLY A 93 15.64 -10.67 -12.12
CA GLY A 93 16.68 -11.68 -11.84
C GLY A 93 17.12 -12.41 -13.11
N ASP A 94 18.39 -12.83 -13.16
CA ASP A 94 18.92 -13.79 -14.16
C ASP A 94 18.15 -15.12 -14.21
N ALA A 95 17.25 -15.34 -13.25
CA ALA A 95 16.22 -16.38 -13.31
C ALA A 95 15.20 -16.03 -14.40
N LYS A 96 15.39 -16.61 -15.59
CA LYS A 96 14.44 -16.62 -16.72
C LYS A 96 13.11 -17.29 -16.33
N ILE A 97 12.31 -16.67 -15.47
CA ILE A 97 10.95 -17.15 -15.17
C ILE A 97 10.04 -16.73 -16.32
N GLY A 98 10.02 -17.59 -17.34
CA GLY A 98 8.88 -17.80 -18.25
C GLY A 98 8.60 -16.71 -19.29
N GLY A 99 8.06 -17.14 -20.43
CA GLY A 99 7.66 -16.26 -21.54
C GLY A 99 6.61 -15.21 -21.13
N LYS A 100 6.28 -14.30 -22.06
CA LYS A 100 5.35 -13.15 -21.84
C LYS A 100 4.09 -13.49 -21.03
N GLY A 101 3.51 -14.68 -21.19
CA GLY A 101 2.33 -15.12 -20.44
C GLY A 101 2.54 -15.28 -18.93
N VAL A 102 3.71 -15.78 -18.49
CA VAL A 102 4.02 -15.97 -17.05
C VAL A 102 4.20 -14.62 -16.36
N LYS A 103 4.82 -13.65 -17.04
CA LYS A 103 4.97 -12.28 -16.53
C LYS A 103 3.62 -11.58 -16.35
N ILE A 104 2.71 -11.75 -17.31
CA ILE A 104 1.35 -11.20 -17.24
C ILE A 104 0.55 -11.86 -16.11
N ALA A 105 0.60 -13.19 -16.00
CA ALA A 105 -0.07 -13.91 -14.92
C ALA A 105 0.45 -13.49 -13.54
N ALA A 106 1.78 -13.37 -13.37
CA ALA A 106 2.39 -12.91 -12.14
C ALA A 106 2.00 -11.47 -11.78
N ALA A 107 1.93 -10.57 -12.77
CA ALA A 107 1.47 -9.19 -12.56
C ALA A 107 0.00 -9.13 -12.11
N ILE A 108 -0.88 -9.94 -12.72
CA ILE A 108 -2.30 -10.03 -12.33
C ILE A 108 -2.43 -10.55 -10.89
N VAL A 109 -1.71 -11.62 -10.53
CA VAL A 109 -1.72 -12.18 -9.17
C VAL A 109 -1.24 -11.14 -8.15
N LEU A 110 -0.16 -10.42 -8.47
CA LEU A 110 0.39 -9.38 -7.60
C LEU A 110 -0.63 -8.24 -7.36
N VAL A 111 -1.32 -7.80 -8.40
CA VAL A 111 -2.40 -6.79 -8.28
C VAL A 111 -3.54 -7.30 -7.40
N ILE A 112 -3.97 -8.55 -7.59
CA ILE A 112 -5.03 -9.16 -6.77
C ILE A 112 -4.62 -9.25 -5.30
N VAL A 113 -3.39 -9.71 -5.03
CA VAL A 113 -2.85 -9.80 -3.66
C VAL A 113 -2.78 -8.41 -3.01
N MET A 114 -2.31 -7.39 -3.74
CA MET A 114 -2.29 -6.02 -3.21
C MET A 114 -3.70 -5.52 -2.86
N ILE A 115 -4.68 -5.76 -3.73
CA ILE A 115 -6.08 -5.35 -3.47
C ILE A 115 -6.60 -6.04 -2.21
N ILE A 116 -6.38 -7.36 -2.06
CA ILE A 116 -6.81 -8.11 -0.87
C ILE A 116 -6.17 -7.57 0.39
N VAL A 117 -4.86 -7.30 0.38
CA VAL A 117 -4.15 -6.80 1.55
C VAL A 117 -4.61 -5.39 1.93
N ILE A 118 -4.84 -4.50 0.94
CA ILE A 118 -5.38 -3.16 1.19
C ILE A 118 -6.77 -3.24 1.81
N LEU A 119 -7.68 -4.05 1.24
CA LEU A 119 -9.03 -4.22 1.76
C LEU A 119 -9.00 -4.75 3.21
N TRP A 120 -8.19 -5.78 3.47
CA TRP A 120 -8.00 -6.30 4.83
C TRP A 120 -7.44 -5.23 5.80
N ALA A 121 -6.41 -4.49 5.38
CA ALA A 121 -5.76 -3.46 6.21
C ALA A 121 -6.68 -2.27 6.54
N THR A 122 -7.61 -1.96 5.63
CA THR A 122 -8.63 -0.92 5.84
C THR A 122 -9.80 -1.38 6.72
N GLY A 123 -9.76 -2.62 7.22
CA GLY A 123 -10.82 -3.19 8.05
C GLY A 123 -12.06 -3.60 7.25
N VAL A 124 -11.96 -3.66 5.92
CA VAL A 124 -13.01 -4.23 5.06
C VAL A 124 -13.01 -5.74 5.30
N GLY A 125 -13.96 -6.18 6.12
CA GLY A 125 -14.13 -7.58 6.49
C GLY A 125 -14.62 -8.43 5.32
N TRP A 126 -14.64 -9.75 5.54
CA TRP A 126 -15.15 -10.73 4.59
C TRP A 126 -16.61 -10.48 4.17
N SER A 127 -17.39 -9.75 4.98
CA SER A 127 -18.75 -9.33 4.68
C SER A 127 -18.90 -8.49 3.41
N PHE A 128 -17.87 -7.72 3.01
CA PHE A 128 -17.87 -6.99 1.73
C PHE A 128 -17.77 -7.95 0.54
N PHE A 129 -16.92 -8.98 0.65
CA PHE A 129 -16.80 -10.02 -0.36
C PHE A 129 -18.06 -10.89 -0.42
N GLU A 130 -18.63 -11.26 0.72
CA GLU A 130 -19.94 -11.91 0.77
C GLU A 130 -21.01 -11.04 0.11
N SER A 131 -20.97 -9.73 0.31
CA SER A 131 -21.91 -8.80 -0.36
C SER A 131 -21.67 -8.63 -1.87
N LEU A 132 -20.49 -8.98 -2.39
CA LEU A 132 -20.19 -8.92 -3.82
C LEU A 132 -20.38 -10.26 -4.54
N PHE A 133 -20.15 -11.37 -3.84
CA PHE A 133 -20.13 -12.72 -4.42
C PHE A 133 -21.32 -13.58 -4.00
N ASN A 134 -22.00 -13.27 -2.89
CA ASN A 134 -23.09 -14.07 -2.33
C ASN A 134 -24.44 -13.32 -2.33
N GLN A 135 -24.72 -12.57 -3.41
CA GLN A 135 -26.00 -11.88 -3.62
C GLN A 135 -26.82 -12.61 -4.69
N SER A 136 -28.14 -12.43 -4.67
CA SER A 136 -29.02 -13.07 -5.67
C SER A 136 -28.65 -12.71 -7.12
N TRP A 137 -28.09 -11.52 -7.34
CA TRP A 137 -27.63 -11.04 -8.65
C TRP A 137 -26.19 -11.45 -9.00
N SER A 138 -25.36 -11.79 -8.00
CA SER A 138 -23.91 -11.96 -8.19
C SER A 138 -23.61 -13.19 -9.04
N ASN A 139 -24.31 -14.30 -8.83
CA ASN A 139 -24.03 -15.55 -9.55
C ASN A 139 -24.20 -15.39 -11.07
N SER A 140 -25.35 -14.86 -11.50
CA SER A 140 -25.62 -14.61 -12.92
C SER A 140 -24.66 -13.57 -13.52
N PHE A 141 -24.33 -12.52 -12.76
CA PHE A 141 -23.39 -11.50 -13.20
C PHE A 141 -21.98 -12.07 -13.43
N TRP A 142 -21.43 -12.81 -12.46
CA TRP A 142 -20.08 -13.37 -12.54
C TRP A 142 -19.94 -14.46 -13.61
N ILE A 143 -20.98 -15.27 -13.82
CA ILE A 143 -21.04 -16.23 -14.93
C ILE A 143 -21.00 -15.50 -16.28
N ASN A 144 -21.78 -14.44 -16.45
CA ASN A 144 -21.79 -13.66 -17.69
C ASN A 144 -20.44 -12.96 -17.94
N VAL A 145 -19.82 -12.39 -16.90
CA VAL A 145 -18.47 -11.80 -16.99
C VAL A 145 -17.45 -12.86 -17.41
N PHE A 146 -17.51 -14.07 -16.81
CA PHE A 146 -16.64 -15.18 -17.19
C PHE A 146 -16.79 -15.54 -18.68
N PHE A 147 -18.02 -15.69 -19.18
CA PHE A 147 -18.26 -15.96 -20.60
C PHE A 147 -17.74 -14.86 -21.51
N VAL A 148 -17.95 -13.59 -21.18
CA VAL A 148 -17.43 -12.45 -21.96
C VAL A 148 -15.90 -12.48 -22.01
N VAL A 149 -15.23 -12.75 -20.88
CA VAL A 149 -13.77 -12.85 -20.84
C VAL A 149 -13.27 -14.02 -21.68
N VAL A 150 -13.90 -15.19 -21.61
CA VAL A 150 -13.55 -16.35 -22.43
C VAL A 150 -13.69 -16.04 -23.92
N ILE A 151 -14.79 -15.41 -24.32
CA ILE A 151 -15.02 -14.99 -25.71
C ILE A 151 -13.96 -13.97 -26.15
N ALA A 152 -13.67 -12.97 -25.31
CA ALA A 152 -12.65 -11.96 -25.61
C ALA A 152 -11.26 -12.59 -25.77
N ILE A 153 -10.89 -13.55 -24.91
CA ILE A 153 -9.63 -14.30 -25.03
C ILE A 153 -9.62 -15.12 -26.33
N ALA A 154 -10.69 -15.85 -26.64
CA ALA A 154 -10.79 -16.63 -27.87
C ALA A 154 -10.63 -15.76 -29.12
N LEU A 155 -11.32 -14.61 -29.17
CA LEU A 155 -11.19 -13.64 -30.25
C LEU A 155 -9.77 -13.05 -30.33
N ALA A 156 -9.17 -12.68 -29.20
CA ALA A 156 -7.81 -12.18 -29.16
C ALA A 156 -6.79 -13.21 -29.67
N LEU A 157 -6.95 -14.49 -29.34
CA LEU A 157 -6.10 -15.58 -29.82
C LEU A 157 -6.27 -15.81 -31.33
N ILE A 158 -7.51 -15.76 -31.84
CA ILE A 158 -7.79 -15.88 -33.28
C ILE A 158 -7.15 -14.72 -34.04
N LEU A 159 -7.35 -13.48 -33.57
CA LEU A 159 -6.78 -12.29 -34.20
C LEU A 159 -5.25 -12.27 -34.14
N ALA A 160 -4.65 -12.73 -33.03
CA ALA A 160 -3.20 -12.84 -32.89
C ALA A 160 -2.59 -13.89 -33.84
N ASN A 161 -3.31 -14.99 -34.09
CA ASN A 161 -2.87 -16.01 -35.04
C ASN A 161 -3.11 -15.61 -36.51
N ALA A 162 -4.17 -14.85 -36.81
CA ALA A 162 -4.41 -14.31 -38.14
C ALA A 162 -3.26 -13.38 -38.60
N LYS A 163 -2.79 -12.51 -37.70
CA LYS A 163 -1.68 -11.57 -37.94
C LYS A 163 -0.30 -12.22 -38.15
N LYS A 164 -0.15 -13.51 -37.85
CA LYS A 164 1.12 -14.24 -37.91
C LYS A 164 1.28 -15.03 -39.22
N LYS A 165 0.25 -15.05 -40.06
CA LYS A 165 0.16 -15.83 -41.30
C LYS A 165 0.32 -14.97 -42.56
N ASP A 166 0.38 -13.64 -42.38
CA ASP A 166 0.85 -12.64 -43.35
C ASP A 166 2.30 -12.24 -43.00
#